data_AF-A0AAD7GC85-F1
#
_entry.id   AF-A0AAD7GC85-F1
#
_cell.length_a   1.000
_cell.length_b   1.000
_cell.length_c   1.000
_cell.angle_alpha   90.00
_cell.angle_beta   90.00
_cell.angle_gamma   90.00
#
_symmetry.space_group_name_H-M   'P 1'
#
loop_
_entity.id
_entity.type
_entity.pdbx_description
1 polymer ?
#
loop_
_entity_poly.entity_id
_entity_poly.type
_entity_poly.pdbx_seq_one_letter_code
_entity_poly.pdbx_strand_id
1 'polypeptide(L)'
;MSDEDRDAIKLVWEWLGLFKGATAKMSTTKKPMLLSQTHAIFLTLQSAVKSSICNLPVPINSTHGAAQRKLRDGLVHAHLKLSEYFSRFDASPYYLWAARLK
;
A
#
# COMPACT_ATOMS: atom_id res chain seq x y z
N MET A 1 -0.23 4.24 27.04
CA MET A 1 -0.46 4.25 25.59
C MET A 1 -1.31 5.47 25.31
N SER A 2 -0.78 6.44 24.56
CA SER A 2 -1.48 7.69 24.24
C SER A 2 -2.66 7.42 23.30
N ASP A 3 -3.65 8.31 23.28
CA ASP A 3 -4.71 8.25 22.27
C ASP A 3 -4.14 8.45 20.85
N GLU A 4 -3.07 9.24 20.70
CA GLU A 4 -2.34 9.40 19.44
C GLU A 4 -1.70 8.08 18.96
N ASP A 5 -1.14 7.29 19.88
CA ASP A 5 -0.56 5.98 19.57
C ASP A 5 -1.66 5.01 19.13
N ARG A 6 -2.82 5.05 19.80
CA ARG A 6 -3.99 4.24 19.45
C ARG A 6 -4.49 4.54 18.06
N ASP A 7 -4.56 5.81 17.69
CA ASP A 7 -5.04 6.22 16.37
C ASP A 7 -4.04 5.93 15.26
N ALA A 8 -2.74 6.09 15.52
CA ALA A 8 -1.68 5.63 14.60
C ALA A 8 -1.75 4.11 14.38
N ILE A 9 -1.96 3.31 15.43
CA ILE A 9 -2.09 1.85 15.33
C ILE A 9 -3.33 1.47 14.50
N LYS A 10 -4.47 2.14 14.72
CA LYS A 10 -5.70 1.89 13.93
C LYS A 10 -5.46 2.16 12.44
N LEU A 11 -4.85 3.30 12.10
CA LEU A 11 -4.55 3.65 10.70
C LEU A 11 -3.68 2.60 10.00
N VAL A 12 -2.64 2.10 10.70
CA VAL A 12 -1.77 1.04 10.16
C VAL A 12 -2.52 -0.28 10.01
N TRP A 13 -3.36 -0.63 10.99
CA TRP A 13 -4.14 -1.86 10.96
C TRP A 13 -5.15 -1.88 9.81
N GLU A 14 -5.86 -0.76 9.57
CA GLU A 14 -6.76 -0.59 8.43
C GLU A 14 -6.02 -0.76 7.10
N TRP A 15 -4.84 -0.14 6.98
CA TRP A 15 -4.02 -0.29 5.79
C TRP A 15 -3.56 -1.74 5.56
N LEU A 16 -3.11 -2.44 6.60
CA LEU A 16 -2.74 -3.85 6.52
C LEU A 16 -3.92 -4.74 6.13
N GLY A 17 -5.13 -4.41 6.59
CA GLY A 17 -6.37 -5.07 6.19
C GLY A 17 -6.63 -4.93 4.68
N LEU A 18 -6.50 -3.71 4.15
CA LEU A 18 -6.62 -3.43 2.71
C LEU A 18 -5.56 -4.17 1.90
N PHE A 19 -4.31 -4.15 2.36
CA PHE A 19 -3.20 -4.87 1.72
C PHE A 19 -3.47 -6.37 1.66
N LYS A 20 -3.84 -6.99 2.79
CA LYS A 20 -4.21 -8.41 2.85
C LYS A 20 -5.35 -8.76 1.88
N GLY A 21 -6.40 -7.94 1.85
CA GLY A 21 -7.54 -8.14 0.95
C GLY A 21 -7.14 -8.05 -0.52
N ALA A 22 -6.33 -7.06 -0.88
CA ALA A 22 -5.79 -6.91 -2.23
C ALA A 22 -4.94 -8.11 -2.66
N THR A 23 -4.01 -8.55 -1.81
CA THR A 23 -3.16 -9.71 -2.11
C THR A 23 -3.96 -11.00 -2.22
N ALA A 24 -4.95 -11.21 -1.34
CA ALA A 24 -5.83 -12.38 -1.41
C ALA A 24 -6.63 -12.41 -2.73
N LYS A 25 -7.13 -11.26 -3.18
CA LYS A 25 -7.80 -11.15 -4.48
C LYS A 25 -6.84 -11.50 -5.62
N MET A 26 -5.63 -10.96 -5.61
CA MET A 26 -4.63 -11.22 -6.66
C MET A 26 -4.15 -12.69 -6.67
N SER A 27 -4.06 -13.34 -5.52
CA SER A 27 -3.60 -14.73 -5.42
C SER A 27 -4.67 -15.79 -5.74
N THR A 28 -5.94 -15.48 -5.50
CA THR A 28 -7.07 -16.40 -5.73
C THR A 28 -7.59 -16.38 -7.17
N THR A 29 -7.19 -15.39 -7.97
CA THR A 29 -7.66 -15.28 -9.35
C THR A 29 -6.98 -16.35 -10.21
N LYS A 30 -7.71 -17.42 -10.56
CA LYS A 30 -7.23 -18.51 -11.44
C LYS A 30 -7.00 -18.10 -12.89
N LYS A 31 -7.44 -16.89 -13.28
CA LYS A 31 -7.26 -16.30 -14.62
C LYS A 31 -6.28 -15.13 -14.50
N PRO A 32 -5.42 -14.89 -15.51
CA PRO A 32 -4.58 -13.69 -15.51
C PRO A 32 -5.45 -12.45 -15.32
N MET A 33 -5.19 -11.68 -14.27
CA MET A 33 -5.88 -10.43 -14.03
C MET A 33 -5.61 -9.46 -15.18
N LEU A 34 -6.65 -8.74 -15.59
CA LEU A 34 -6.49 -7.66 -16.56
C LEU A 34 -5.56 -6.59 -15.98
N LEU A 35 -4.69 -6.02 -16.83
CA LEU A 35 -3.75 -4.96 -16.44
C LEU A 35 -4.46 -3.81 -15.70
N SER A 36 -5.65 -3.42 -16.16
CA SER A 36 -6.46 -2.38 -15.54
C SER A 36 -6.90 -2.71 -14.11
N GLN A 37 -7.17 -3.98 -13.80
CA GLN A 37 -7.53 -4.41 -12.44
C GLN A 37 -6.31 -4.38 -11.52
N THR A 38 -5.17 -4.86 -12.01
CA THR A 38 -3.89 -4.82 -11.28
C THR A 38 -3.49 -3.37 -10.98
N HIS A 39 -3.60 -2.47 -11.96
CA HIS A 39 -3.35 -1.05 -11.79
C HIS A 39 -4.30 -0.41 -10.78
N ALA A 40 -5.60 -0.69 -10.86
CA ALA A 40 -6.57 -0.18 -9.89
C ALA A 40 -6.25 -0.63 -8.45
N ILE A 41 -5.79 -1.88 -8.26
CA ILE A 41 -5.38 -2.39 -6.96
C ILE A 41 -4.16 -1.64 -6.43
N PHE A 42 -3.10 -1.49 -7.24
CA PHE A 42 -1.90 -0.76 -6.83
C PHE A 42 -2.20 0.70 -6.50
N LEU A 43 -2.97 1.40 -7.34
CA LEU A 43 -3.36 2.80 -7.11
C LEU A 43 -4.20 2.95 -5.84
N THR A 44 -5.11 2.01 -5.58
CA THR A 44 -5.91 2.01 -4.34
C THR A 44 -5.01 1.85 -3.12
N LEU A 45 -4.06 0.92 -3.15
CA LEU A 45 -3.11 0.72 -2.05
C LEU A 45 -2.21 1.94 -1.83
N GLN A 46 -1.68 2.55 -2.91
CA GLN A 46 -0.86 3.75 -2.83
C GLN A 46 -1.64 4.93 -2.25
N SER A 47 -2.88 5.13 -2.70
CA SER A 47 -3.76 6.19 -2.19
C SER A 47 -4.06 5.99 -0.70
N ALA A 48 -4.31 4.75 -0.27
CA ALA A 48 -4.52 4.43 1.14
C ALA A 48 -3.28 4.73 1.99
N VAL A 49 -2.08 4.30 1.57
CA VAL A 49 -0.82 4.63 2.28
C VAL A 49 -0.63 6.14 2.37
N LYS A 50 -0.84 6.86 1.27
CA LYS A 50 -0.68 8.32 1.22
C LYS A 50 -1.60 8.99 2.24
N SER A 51 -2.87 8.60 2.28
CA SER A 51 -3.82 9.10 3.28
C SER A 51 -3.38 8.79 4.71
N SER A 52 -2.88 7.58 4.99
CA SER A 52 -2.35 7.24 6.31
C SER A 52 -1.16 8.12 6.70
N ILE A 53 -0.23 8.41 5.77
CA ILE A 53 0.91 9.31 6.01
C ILE A 53 0.44 10.75 6.29
N CYS A 54 -0.57 11.24 5.56
CA CYS A 54 -1.11 12.58 5.75
C CYS A 54 -1.90 12.75 7.06
N ASN A 55 -2.56 11.68 7.52
CA ASN A 55 -3.38 11.69 8.73
C ASN A 55 -2.59 11.37 10.00
N LEU A 56 -1.33 10.93 9.87
CA LEU A 56 -0.44 10.74 11.00
C LEU A 56 -0.13 12.10 11.66
N PRO A 57 -0.23 12.23 12.99
CA PRO A 57 0.13 13.47 13.67
C PRO A 57 1.58 13.86 13.31
N VAL A 58 1.83 15.15 13.16
CA VAL A 58 3.20 15.65 12.95
C VAL A 58 3.97 15.43 14.26
N PRO A 59 5.24 14.96 14.24
CA PRO A 59 6.01 14.73 15.45
C PRO A 59 6.43 16.08 16.05
N ILE A 60 5.47 16.75 16.67
CA ILE A 60 5.69 17.93 17.48
C ILE A 60 5.86 17.34 18.89
N ASN A 61 7.07 17.49 19.43
CA ASN A 61 7.43 17.47 20.86
C ASN A 61 7.00 16.35 21.83
N SER A 62 6.51 15.18 21.39
CA SER A 62 6.21 14.06 22.30
C SER A 62 7.35 13.02 22.42
N THR A 63 7.47 12.41 23.60
CA THR A 63 8.46 11.38 24.02
C THR A 63 8.52 10.15 23.09
N HIS A 64 7.50 9.98 22.23
CA HIS A 64 7.35 8.91 21.24
C HIS A 64 7.70 9.32 19.79
N GLY A 65 8.21 10.53 19.56
CA GLY A 65 8.51 11.04 18.22
C GLY A 65 9.50 10.18 17.42
N ALA A 66 10.38 9.41 18.07
CA ALA A 66 11.27 8.47 17.38
C ALA A 66 10.54 7.25 16.80
N ALA A 67 9.54 6.71 17.51
CA ALA A 67 8.73 5.59 17.03
C ALA A 67 7.81 6.04 15.88
N GLN A 68 7.22 7.22 16.00
CA GLN A 68 6.37 7.82 14.98
C GLN A 68 7.14 8.15 13.70
N ARG A 69 8.39 8.64 13.82
CA ARG A 69 9.29 8.81 12.66
C ARG A 69 9.55 7.48 11.94
N LYS A 70 9.91 6.42 12.68
CA LYS A 70 10.11 5.08 12.12
C LYS A 70 8.85 4.55 11.43
N LEU A 71 7.68 4.80 12.02
CA LEU A 71 6.40 4.40 11.43
C LEU A 71 6.15 5.13 10.11
N ARG A 72 6.34 6.46 10.09
CA ARG A 72 6.21 7.27 8.88
C ARG A 72 7.18 6.79 7.79
N ASP A 73 8.44 6.56 8.15
CA ASP A 73 9.45 6.06 7.22
C ASP A 73 9.06 4.69 6.65
N GLY A 74 8.51 3.80 7.48
CA GLY A 74 7.99 2.51 7.04
C GLY A 74 6.84 2.63 6.03
N LEU A 75 5.90 3.54 6.27
CA LEU A 75 4.80 3.81 5.34
C LEU A 75 5.29 4.45 4.04
N VAL A 76 6.26 5.37 4.09
CA VAL A 76 6.90 5.94 2.90
C VAL A 76 7.60 4.85 2.08
N HIS A 77 8.34 3.96 2.73
CA HIS A 77 8.96 2.82 2.06
C HIS A 77 7.92 1.89 1.43
N ALA A 78 6.80 1.62 2.12
CA ALA A 78 5.71 0.84 1.55
C ALA A 78 5.11 1.50 0.30
N HIS A 79 4.88 2.83 0.34
CA HIS A 79 4.41 3.59 -0.81
C HIS A 79 5.38 3.50 -2.00
N LEU A 80 6.68 3.70 -1.74
CA LEU A 80 7.73 3.58 -2.77
C LEU A 80 7.79 2.18 -3.34
N LYS A 81 7.69 1.15 -2.50
CA LYS A 81 7.70 -0.26 -2.94
C LYS A 81 6.52 -0.60 -3.83
N LEU A 82 5.32 -0.10 -3.49
CA LEU A 82 4.14 -0.25 -4.33
C LEU A 82 4.32 0.46 -5.68
N SER A 83 4.95 1.64 -5.68
CA SER A 83 5.27 2.36 -6.93
C SER A 83 6.25 1.60 -7.80
N GLU A 84 7.26 0.98 -7.20
CA GLU A 84 8.23 0.13 -7.90
C GLU A 84 7.55 -1.10 -8.50
N TYR A 85 6.63 -1.76 -7.76
CA TYR A 85 5.87 -2.87 -8.31
C TYR A 85 4.96 -2.43 -9.45
N PHE A 86 4.28 -1.29 -9.31
CA PHE A 86 3.47 -0.72 -10.38
C PHE A 86 4.30 -0.50 -11.65
N SER A 87 5.45 0.17 -11.55
CA SER A 87 6.31 0.44 -12.72
C SER A 87 6.86 -0.84 -13.35
N ARG A 88 7.22 -1.84 -12.53
CA ARG A 88 7.67 -3.15 -13.04
C ARG A 88 6.56 -3.91 -13.75
N PHE A 89 5.32 -3.83 -13.26
CA PHE A 89 4.16 -4.45 -13.91
C PHE A 89 3.83 -3.76 -15.23
N ASP A 90 3.88 -2.44 -15.27
CA ASP A 90 3.62 -1.64 -16.48
C ASP A 90 4.69 -1.88 -17.57
N ALA A 91 5.96 -2.01 -17.17
CA ALA A 91 7.06 -2.34 -18.07
C ALA A 91 7.11 -3.82 -18.51
N SER A 92 6.35 -4.70 -17.86
CA SER A 92 6.42 -6.15 -18.11
C SER A 92 5.68 -6.54 -19.38
N PRO A 93 6.27 -7.28 -20.33
CA PRO A 93 5.58 -7.73 -21.54
C PRO A 93 4.55 -8.84 -21.27
N TYR A 94 4.40 -9.31 -20.03
CA TYR A 94 3.47 -10.38 -19.66
C TYR A 94 2.00 -10.06 -20.00
N TYR A 95 1.59 -8.79 -19.92
CA TYR A 95 0.21 -8.41 -20.27
C TYR A 95 -0.07 -8.51 -21.77
N LEU A 96 0.92 -8.21 -22.63
CA LEU A 96 0.82 -8.41 -24.08
C LEU A 96 0.69 -9.90 -24.42
N TRP A 97 1.42 -10.75 -23.69
CA TRP A 97 1.35 -12.20 -23.85
C TRP A 97 0.00 -12.76 -23.41
N ALA A 98 -0.50 -12.36 -22.23
CA ALA A 98 -1.79 -12.79 -21.72
C ALA A 98 -2.98 -12.30 -22.57
N ALA A 99 -2.87 -11.10 -23.18
CA ALA A 99 -3.88 -10.57 -24.09
C ALA A 99 -3.90 -11.27 -25.46
N ARG A 100 -2.78 -11.86 -25.88
CA ARG A 100 -2.65 -12.64 -27.13
C ARG A 100 -3.11 -14.09 -27.01
N LEU A 101 -3.35 -14.61 -25.80
CA LEU A 101 -3.88 -15.96 -25.55
C LEU A 101 -5.42 -16.01 -25.54
N LYS A 102 -6.07 -15.07 -26.25
CA LYS A 102 -7.52 -15.04 -26.43
C LYS A 102 -7.93 -15.64 -27.76
#